data_AF-A0A941UJ72-F1
#
_entry.id   AF-A0A941UJ72-F1
#
_cell.length_a   1.000
_cell.length_b   1.000
_cell.length_c   1.000
_cell.angle_alpha   90.00
_cell.angle_beta   90.00
_cell.angle_gamma   90.00
#
_symmetry.space_group_name_H-M   'P 1'
#
loop_
_entity.id
_entity.type
_entity.pdbx_description
1 polymer ?
#
loop_
_entity_poly.entity_id
_entity_poly.type
_entity_poly.pdbx_seq_one_letter_code
_entity_poly.pdbx_strand_id
1 'polypeptide(L)'
;MDALIALVLIVAMFAILGAGVWIGIAVLGVAWIGMELFTTRPGGDALALTVWGSLSSWTLTALPLFIWMGEILLKTRLSEGLFRGLAP
;
A
#
# COMPACT_ATOMS: atom_id res chain seq x y z
N MET A 1 11.28 29.14 6.63
CA MET A 1 9.86 28.85 6.29
C MET A 1 9.54 27.38 6.53
N ASP A 2 10.48 26.47 6.30
CA ASP A 2 10.31 25.02 6.44
C ASP A 2 9.93 24.58 7.86
N ALA A 3 10.52 25.21 8.89
CA ALA A 3 10.17 24.94 10.28
C ALA A 3 8.72 25.29 10.63
N LEU A 4 8.16 26.33 10.00
CA LEU A 4 6.75 26.72 10.19
C LEU A 4 5.84 25.68 9.54
N ILE A 5 6.18 25.23 8.33
CA ILE A 5 5.43 24.19 7.61
C ILE A 5 5.42 22.89 8.42
N ALA A 6 6.60 22.46 8.90
CA ALA A 6 6.73 21.27 9.74
C ALA A 6 5.88 21.38 11.02
N LEU A 7 5.93 22.52 11.72
CA LEU A 7 5.12 22.76 12.92
C LEU A 7 3.61 22.64 12.62
N VAL A 8 3.14 23.28 11.54
CA VAL A 8 1.72 23.23 11.14
C VAL A 8 1.27 21.79 10.85
N LEU A 9 2.06 21.02 10.10
CA LEU A 9 1.73 19.64 9.77
C LEU A 9 1.74 18.72 11.00
N ILE A 10 2.70 18.92 11.92
CA ILE A 10 2.77 18.19 13.18
C ILE A 10 1.54 18.47 14.04
N VAL A 11 1.17 19.75 14.20
CA VAL A 11 -0.03 20.14 14.95
C VAL A 11 -1.29 19.56 14.32
N ALA A 12 -1.42 19.62 12.99
CA ALA A 12 -2.54 19.03 12.27
C ALA A 12 -2.62 17.51 12.50
N MET A 13 -1.49 16.80 12.50
CA MET A 13 -1.45 15.36 12.76
C MET A 13 -1.91 15.01 14.17
N PHE A 14 -1.42 15.70 15.19
CA PHE A 14 -1.86 15.48 16.56
C PHE A 14 -3.31 15.89 16.79
N ALA A 15 -3.81 16.91 16.10
CA ALA A 15 -5.22 17.29 16.16
C ALA A 15 -6.13 16.19 15.61
N ILE A 16 -5.79 15.60 14.45
CA ILE A 16 -6.59 14.52 13.84
C ILE A 16 -6.50 13.23 14.65
N LEU A 17 -5.33 12.87 15.17
CA LEU A 17 -5.16 11.72 16.07
C LEU A 17 -5.88 11.94 17.41
N GLY A 18 -5.86 13.16 17.94
CA GLY A 18 -6.57 13.55 19.15
C GLY A 18 -8.09 13.46 19.02
N ALA A 19 -8.62 13.55 17.79
CA ALA A 19 -10.03 13.29 17.49
C ALA A 19 -10.40 11.79 17.48
N GLY A 20 -9.44 10.88 17.74
CA GLY A 20 -9.68 9.44 17.80
C GLY A 20 -9.74 8.76 16.43
N VAL A 21 -9.28 9.42 15.37
CA VAL A 21 -9.27 8.88 14.01
C VAL A 21 -8.18 7.81 13.86
N TRP A 22 -8.46 6.77 13.08
CA TRP A 22 -7.48 5.72 12.77
C TRP A 22 -6.22 6.31 12.10
N ILE A 23 -5.04 5.82 12.49
CA ILE A 23 -3.73 6.41 12.15
C ILE A 23 -3.53 6.57 10.65
N GLY A 24 -3.89 5.60 9.82
CA GLY A 24 -3.69 5.73 8.38
C GLY A 24 -4.62 6.77 7.73
N ILE A 25 -5.85 6.95 8.24
CA ILE A 25 -6.73 8.05 7.80
C ILE A 25 -6.15 9.39 8.27
N ALA A 26 -5.57 9.44 9.47
CA ALA A 26 -4.91 10.64 9.97
C ALA A 26 -3.72 11.06 9.09
N VAL A 27 -2.84 10.11 8.73
CA VAL A 27 -1.70 10.37 7.84
C VAL A 27 -2.16 10.82 6.45
N LEU A 28 -3.21 10.19 5.88
CA LEU A 28 -3.79 10.61 4.61
C LEU A 28 -4.37 12.03 4.68
N GLY A 29 -5.08 12.37 5.77
CA GLY A 29 -5.64 13.70 5.99
C GLY A 29 -4.56 14.77 6.10
N VAL A 30 -3.49 14.51 6.84
CA VAL A 30 -2.35 15.43 6.95
C VAL A 30 -1.64 15.60 5.61
N ALA A 31 -1.47 14.52 4.84
CA ALA A 31 -0.91 14.59 3.48
C ALA A 31 -1.77 15.47 2.57
N TRP A 32 -3.09 15.34 2.63
CA TRP A 32 -4.02 16.21 1.90
C TRP A 32 -3.88 17.68 2.30
N ILE A 33 -3.90 17.97 3.60
CA ILE A 33 -3.74 19.32 4.14
C ILE A 33 -2.41 19.95 3.69
N GLY A 34 -1.32 19.18 3.74
CA GLY A 34 -0.02 19.67 3.30
C GLY A 34 0.05 20.01 1.81
N MET A 35 -0.58 19.18 0.98
CA MET A 35 -0.63 19.40 -0.46
C MET A 35 -1.48 20.62 -0.82
N GLU A 36 -2.65 20.80 -0.20
CA GLU A 36 -3.57 21.90 -0.51
C GLU A 36 -3.06 23.26 -0.02
N LEU A 37 -2.39 23.30 1.14
CA LEU A 37 -1.93 24.56 1.73
C LEU A 37 -0.55 25.02 1.23
N PHE A 38 0.33 24.08 0.85
CA PHE A 38 1.75 24.39 0.56
C PHE A 38 2.19 24.02 -0.85
N THR A 39 1.29 23.53 -1.71
CA THR A 39 1.62 23.09 -3.08
C THR A 39 0.60 23.64 -4.08
N THR A 40 1.06 23.93 -5.31
CA THR A 40 0.23 24.44 -6.41
C THR A 40 -0.40 23.35 -7.26
N ARG A 41 0.00 22.09 -7.06
CA ARG A 41 -0.54 20.92 -7.75
C ARG A 41 -1.83 20.46 -7.05
N PRO A 42 -2.90 20.12 -7.79
CA PRO A 42 -4.12 19.58 -7.20
C PRO A 42 -3.83 18.38 -6.29
N GLY A 43 -4.17 18.51 -5.00
CA GLY A 43 -3.91 17.47 -4.00
C GLY A 43 -4.61 16.16 -4.33
N GLY A 44 -5.84 16.23 -4.85
CA GLY A 44 -6.64 15.06 -5.22
C GLY A 44 -6.00 14.16 -6.27
N ASP A 45 -5.56 14.74 -7.39
CA ASP A 45 -4.98 13.96 -8.48
C ASP A 45 -3.63 13.35 -8.07
N ALA A 46 -2.83 14.08 -7.29
CA ALA A 46 -1.56 13.58 -6.78
C ALA A 46 -1.76 12.40 -5.82
N LEU A 47 -2.67 12.54 -4.87
CA LEU A 47 -2.96 11.49 -3.89
C LEU A 47 -3.61 10.27 -4.53
N ALA A 48 -4.50 10.46 -5.52
CA ALA A 48 -5.11 9.36 -6.27
C ALA A 48 -4.04 8.47 -6.94
N LEU A 49 -3.04 9.08 -7.58
CA LEU A 49 -1.94 8.36 -8.22
C LEU A 49 -1.05 7.63 -7.20
N THR A 50 -0.73 8.27 -6.07
CA THR A 50 0.09 7.64 -5.02
C THR A 50 -0.64 6.46 -4.36
N VAL A 51 -1.93 6.61 -4.06
CA VAL A 51 -2.77 5.54 -3.51
C VAL A 51 -2.89 4.40 -4.50
N TRP A 52 -3.17 4.69 -5.77
CA TRP A 52 -3.25 3.69 -6.83
C TRP A 52 -1.93 2.92 -7.01
N GLY A 53 -0.79 3.63 -7.00
CA GLY A 53 0.53 3.01 -7.07
C GLY A 53 0.84 2.10 -5.88
N SER A 54 0.38 2.47 -4.68
CA SER A 54 0.56 1.66 -3.46
C SER A 54 -0.27 0.37 -3.49
N LEU A 55 -1.47 0.43 -4.07
CA LEU A 55 -2.37 -0.73 -4.22
C LEU A 55 -2.02 -1.61 -5.43
N SER A 56 -1.42 -1.04 -6.48
CA SER A 56 -0.95 -1.76 -7.67
C SER A 56 0.44 -2.35 -7.48
N SER A 57 0.75 -2.84 -6.29
CA SER A 57 2.03 -3.46 -6.00
C SER A 57 2.13 -4.82 -6.72
N TRP A 58 3.22 -5.02 -7.45
CA TRP A 58 3.60 -6.32 -8.02
C TRP A 58 3.61 -7.44 -6.96
N THR A 59 3.88 -7.12 -5.70
CA THR A 59 3.84 -8.06 -4.59
C THR A 59 2.43 -8.60 -4.35
N LEU A 60 1.39 -7.77 -4.50
CA LEU A 60 -0.01 -8.21 -4.37
C LEU A 60 -0.43 -9.10 -5.53
N THR A 61 0.16 -8.93 -6.73
CA THR A 61 -0.06 -9.84 -7.86
C THR A 61 0.65 -11.19 -7.71
N ALA A 62 1.72 -11.26 -6.91
CA ALA A 62 2.40 -12.54 -6.63
C ALA A 62 1.53 -13.50 -5.80
N LEU A 63 0.65 -12.97 -4.93
CA LEU A 63 -0.21 -13.79 -4.08
C LEU A 63 -1.22 -14.65 -4.89
N PRO A 64 -2.01 -14.10 -5.83
CA PRO A 64 -2.85 -14.91 -6.72
C PRO A 64 -2.06 -15.94 -7.55
N LEU A 65 -0.90 -15.56 -8.08
CA LEU A 65 -0.07 -16.47 -8.89
C LEU A 65 0.51 -17.61 -8.04
N PHE A 66 0.88 -17.33 -6.79
CA PHE A 66 1.33 -18.35 -5.85
C PHE A 66 0.21 -19.35 -5.53
N ILE A 67 -1.01 -18.87 -5.29
CA ILE A 67 -2.19 -19.72 -5.10
C ILE A 67 -2.44 -20.57 -6.35
N TRP A 68 -2.40 -19.96 -7.53
CA TRP A 68 -2.63 -20.63 -8.79
C TRP A 68 -1.59 -21.73 -9.08
N MET A 69 -0.31 -21.44 -8.89
CA MET A 69 0.77 -22.43 -8.99
C MET A 69 0.54 -23.59 -8.02
N GLY A 70 0.15 -23.31 -6.77
CA GLY A 70 -0.16 -24.32 -5.77
C GLY A 70 -1.32 -25.23 -6.18
N GLU A 71 -2.38 -24.66 -6.78
CA GLU A 71 -3.52 -25.42 -7.28
C GLU A 71 -3.14 -26.35 -8.45
N ILE A 72 -2.28 -25.90 -9.37
CA ILE A 72 -1.77 -26.73 -10.47
C ILE A 72 -0.96 -27.91 -9.93
N LEU A 73 -0.01 -27.65 -9.03
CA LEU A 73 0.82 -28.69 -8.42
C LEU A 73 -0.04 -29.76 -7.72
N LEU A 74 -1.09 -29.33 -7.01
CA LEU A 74 -2.01 -30.22 -6.31
C LEU A 74 -2.87 -31.05 -7.28
N LYS A 75 -3.49 -30.40 -8.28
CA LYS A 75 -4.43 -31.07 -9.20
C LYS A 75 -3.74 -32.02 -10.18
N THR A 76 -2.52 -31.69 -10.60
CA THR A 76 -1.77 -32.50 -11.57
C THR A 76 -0.99 -33.63 -10.91
N ARG A 77 -0.91 -33.67 -9.56
CA ARG A 77 -0.03 -34.58 -8.82
C ARG A 77 1.41 -34.58 -9.35
N LEU A 78 1.87 -33.43 -9.90
CA LEU A 78 3.19 -33.29 -10.50
C LEU A 78 4.28 -33.69 -9.52
N SER A 79 4.07 -33.41 -8.22
CA SER A 79 4.95 -33.82 -7.14
C SER A 79 5.15 -35.35 -7.09
N GLU A 80 4.07 -36.14 -7.16
CA GLU A 80 4.17 -37.62 -7.19
C GLU A 80 4.85 -38.11 -8.48
N GLY A 81 4.57 -37.47 -9.62
CA GLY A 81 5.23 -37.77 -10.89
C GLY A 81 6.74 -37.52 -10.86
N LEU A 82 7.16 -36.41 -10.23
CA LEU A 82 8.57 -36.06 -10.07
C LEU A 82 9.29 -37.05 -9.14
N PHE A 83 8.67 -37.42 -8.01
CA PHE A 83 9.23 -38.39 -7.08
C PHE A 83 9.27 -39.81 -7.65
N ARG A 84 8.29 -40.21 -8.47
CA ARG A 84 8.33 -41.50 -9.18
C ARG A 84 9.40 -41.55 -10.28
N GLY A 85 9.63 -40.45 -11.00
CA GLY A 85 10.68 -40.38 -12.03
C GLY A 85 12.11 -40.33 -11.48
N LEU A 86 12.26 -39.97 -10.20
CA LEU A 86 13.53 -39.98 -9.46
C LEU A 86 13.70 -41.24 -8.59
N ALA A 87 12.68 -42.09 -8.49
CA ALA A 87 12.78 -43.38 -7.80
C ALA A 87 13.45 -44.40 -8.75
N PRO A 88 14.44 -45.18 -8.26
CA PRO A 88 15.21 -46.12 -9.07
C PRO A 88 14.38 -47.29 -9.61
#